data_AF-A0A9E5EJC3-F1
#
_entry.id   AF-A0A9E5EJC3-F1
#
_cell.length_a   1.000
_cell.length_b   1.000
_cell.length_c   1.000
_cell.angle_alpha   90.00
_cell.angle_beta   90.00
_cell.angle_gamma   90.00
#
_symmetry.space_group_name_H-M   'P 1'
#
loop_
_entity.id
_entity.type
_entity.pdbx_description
1 polymer ?
#
loop_
_entity_poly.entity_id
_entity_poly.type
_entity_poly.pdbx_seq_one_letter_code
_entity_poly.pdbx_strand_id
1 'polypeptide(L)'
;MFSPVHVPVGMLLAHSLPGGPVTAFAAGVASHLLLDAVPHGDAGIGHWVASAPTRKIRLERILSMSAADQILTLCLFLALLRSPFFSHDALPQLLAGAAGSVFPDYISGIRDLLPRPPSWLEKLHRLHEHCHFRGREPFTIVTGLIFQASLVLAFLFIAFRF
;
A
#
# COMPACT_ATOMS: atom_id res chain seq x y z
N MET A 1 2.80 -2.12 -4.94
CA MET A 1 3.31 -0.81 -4.46
C MET A 1 2.56 0.36 -5.07
N PHE A 2 1.57 0.81 -4.31
CA PHE A 2 0.91 2.11 -4.41
C PHE A 2 0.38 2.50 -3.01
N SER A 3 1.28 2.52 -2.04
CA SER A 3 0.97 2.77 -0.62
C SER A 3 0.16 4.05 -0.33
N PRO A 4 0.23 5.14 -1.14
CA PRO A 4 -0.56 6.35 -0.92
C PRO A 4 -2.08 6.15 -0.94
N VAL A 5 -2.60 5.08 -1.54
CA VAL A 5 -4.04 4.78 -1.48
C VAL A 5 -4.38 3.87 -0.29
N HIS A 6 -3.50 2.93 0.04
CA HIS A 6 -3.76 1.97 1.13
C HIS A 6 -3.71 2.64 2.51
N VAL A 7 -2.76 3.54 2.75
CA VAL A 7 -2.62 4.20 4.06
C VAL A 7 -3.85 5.01 4.46
N PRO A 8 -4.41 5.89 3.61
CA PRO A 8 -5.66 6.58 3.93
C PRO A 8 -6.81 5.63 4.27
N VAL A 9 -6.95 4.52 3.53
CA VAL A 9 -7.99 3.51 3.80
C VAL A 9 -7.72 2.78 5.11
N GLY A 10 -6.48 2.43 5.40
CA GLY A 10 -6.07 1.84 6.68
C GLY A 10 -6.38 2.77 7.87
N MET A 11 -6.10 4.07 7.73
CA MET A 11 -6.46 5.08 8.72
C MET A 11 -7.98 5.23 8.87
N LEU A 12 -8.74 5.25 7.76
CA LEU A 12 -10.20 5.31 7.80
C LEU A 12 -10.81 4.13 8.55
N LEU A 13 -10.32 2.91 8.30
CA LEU A 13 -10.78 1.72 9.01
C LEU A 13 -10.39 1.76 10.49
N ALA A 14 -9.20 2.26 10.80
CA ALA A 14 -8.79 2.47 12.20
C ALA A 14 -9.71 3.46 12.92
N HIS A 15 -10.12 4.55 12.27
CA HIS A 15 -11.07 5.52 12.81
C HIS A 15 -12.48 4.93 12.98
N SER A 16 -12.92 4.12 12.01
CA SER A 16 -14.31 3.66 11.95
C SER A 16 -14.61 2.41 12.78
N LEU A 17 -13.60 1.57 13.02
CA LEU A 17 -13.79 0.28 13.68
C LEU A 17 -13.47 0.34 15.18
N PRO A 18 -14.31 -0.26 16.04
CA PRO A 18 -13.96 -0.46 17.44
C PRO A 18 -12.89 -1.54 17.59
N GLY A 19 -12.24 -1.62 18.76
CA GLY A 19 -11.31 -2.71 19.08
C GLY A 19 -9.82 -2.35 19.04
N GLY A 20 -9.49 -1.06 18.92
CA GLY A 20 -8.14 -0.53 19.14
C GLY A 20 -7.09 -0.93 18.09
N PRO A 21 -5.79 -0.79 18.42
CA PRO A 21 -4.70 -0.92 17.44
C PRO A 21 -4.60 -2.30 16.75
N VAL A 22 -4.86 -3.40 17.46
CA VAL A 22 -4.77 -4.75 16.87
C VAL A 22 -5.84 -4.95 15.80
N THR A 23 -7.07 -4.52 16.09
CA THR A 23 -8.18 -4.60 15.13
C THR A 23 -7.93 -3.69 13.94
N ALA A 24 -7.43 -2.46 14.18
CA ALA A 24 -7.04 -1.53 13.14
C ALA A 24 -5.95 -2.12 12.20
N PHE A 25 -4.91 -2.74 12.76
CA PHE A 25 -3.87 -3.40 11.98
C PHE A 25 -4.43 -4.52 11.11
N ALA A 26 -5.23 -5.42 11.70
CA ALA A 26 -5.82 -6.53 10.96
C ALA A 26 -6.77 -6.05 9.84
N ALA A 27 -7.58 -5.02 10.12
CA ALA A 27 -8.43 -4.39 9.12
C ALA A 27 -7.63 -3.72 8.00
N GLY A 28 -6.50 -3.08 8.33
CA GLY A 28 -5.56 -2.55 7.34
C GLY A 28 -4.97 -3.64 6.45
N VAL A 29 -4.52 -4.76 7.02
CA VAL A 29 -4.01 -5.90 6.24
C VAL A 29 -5.09 -6.43 5.30
N ALA A 30 -6.31 -6.60 5.79
CA ALA A 30 -7.42 -7.07 4.97
C ALA A 30 -7.76 -6.08 3.85
N SER A 31 -7.76 -4.76 4.13
CA SER A 31 -8.06 -3.75 3.12
C SER A 31 -6.99 -3.70 2.04
N HIS A 32 -5.72 -3.89 2.36
CA HIS A 32 -4.65 -4.00 1.36
C HIS A 32 -4.97 -5.08 0.33
N LEU A 33 -5.18 -6.31 0.80
CA LEU A 33 -5.49 -7.47 -0.05
C LEU A 33 -6.75 -7.26 -0.90
N LEU A 34 -7.77 -6.58 -0.35
CA LEU A 34 -9.00 -6.27 -1.09
C LEU A 34 -8.79 -5.18 -2.15
N LEU A 35 -7.98 -4.16 -1.86
CA LEU A 35 -7.70 -3.07 -2.78
C LEU A 35 -6.80 -3.51 -3.93
N ASP A 36 -5.87 -4.43 -3.69
CA ASP A 36 -5.03 -4.98 -4.76
C ASP A 36 -5.82 -5.83 -5.75
N ALA A 37 -7.01 -6.31 -5.37
CA ALA A 37 -7.92 -6.99 -6.28
C ALA A 37 -8.61 -6.03 -7.27
N VAL A 38 -8.53 -4.71 -7.05
CA VAL A 38 -9.05 -3.68 -7.95
C VAL A 38 -7.96 -3.29 -8.97
N PRO A 39 -8.28 -3.08 -10.26
CA PRO A 39 -7.29 -2.62 -11.23
C PRO A 39 -6.60 -1.31 -10.79
N HIS A 40 -5.28 -1.33 -10.66
CA HIS A 40 -4.51 -0.17 -10.15
C HIS A 40 -3.25 0.18 -10.96
N GLY A 41 -2.88 -0.58 -11.98
CA GLY A 41 -1.98 -0.12 -13.07
C GLY A 41 -0.49 -0.26 -12.80
N ASP A 42 -0.11 -1.09 -11.82
CA ASP A 42 1.28 -1.42 -11.50
C ASP A 42 1.87 -2.51 -12.41
N ALA A 43 1.05 -3.22 -13.20
CA ALA A 43 1.51 -4.34 -14.03
C ALA A 43 2.72 -3.98 -14.91
N GLY A 44 2.70 -2.80 -15.55
CA GLY A 44 3.83 -2.32 -16.37
C GLY A 44 5.10 -2.05 -15.55
N ILE A 45 4.94 -1.59 -14.31
CA ILE A 45 6.04 -1.38 -13.37
C ILE A 45 6.62 -2.72 -12.92
N GLY A 46 5.77 -3.70 -12.61
CA GLY A 46 6.18 -5.06 -12.28
C GLY A 46 6.99 -5.71 -13.41
N HIS A 47 6.55 -5.57 -14.66
CA HIS A 47 7.30 -6.03 -15.84
C HIS A 47 8.65 -5.32 -15.99
N TRP A 48 8.70 -4.00 -15.77
CA TRP A 48 9.95 -3.24 -15.79
C TRP A 48 10.92 -3.70 -14.70
N VAL A 49 10.47 -3.95 -13.47
CA VAL A 49 11.32 -4.52 -12.41
C VAL A 49 11.81 -5.91 -12.77
N ALA A 50 10.91 -6.78 -13.26
CA ALA A 50 11.22 -8.17 -13.60
C ALA A 50 12.20 -8.31 -14.77
N SER A 51 12.20 -7.35 -15.71
CA SER A 51 13.10 -7.33 -16.87
C SER A 51 14.55 -6.88 -16.56
N ALA A 52 14.86 -6.59 -15.29
CA ALA A 52 16.21 -6.19 -14.90
C ALA A 52 17.25 -7.29 -15.21
N PRO A 53 18.38 -6.97 -15.87
CA PRO A 53 19.34 -7.99 -16.33
C PRO A 53 20.17 -8.59 -15.21
N THR A 54 20.22 -7.95 -14.04
CA THR A 54 20.95 -8.44 -12.87
C THR A 54 20.13 -8.22 -11.60
N ARG A 55 20.39 -9.05 -10.57
CA ARG A 55 19.79 -8.87 -9.24
C ARG A 55 20.06 -7.48 -8.67
N LYS A 56 21.26 -6.94 -8.88
CA LYS A 56 21.63 -5.59 -8.42
C LYS A 56 20.71 -4.54 -9.02
N ILE A 57 20.54 -4.55 -10.35
CA ILE A 57 19.67 -3.59 -11.04
C ILE A 57 18.21 -3.79 -10.62
N ARG A 58 17.75 -5.04 -10.44
CA ARG A 58 16.40 -5.32 -9.93
C ARG A 58 16.18 -4.67 -8.56
N LEU A 59 17.13 -4.84 -7.64
CA LEU A 59 17.06 -4.25 -6.30
C LEU A 59 17.10 -2.72 -6.35
N GLU A 60 17.95 -2.11 -7.18
CA GLU A 60 17.98 -0.66 -7.38
C GLU A 60 16.62 -0.14 -7.84
N ARG A 61 16.01 -0.79 -8.84
CA ARG A 61 14.67 -0.43 -9.34
C ARG A 61 13.60 -0.50 -8.25
N ILE A 62 13.54 -1.60 -7.50
CA ILE A 62 12.60 -1.81 -6.40
C ILE A 62 12.80 -0.76 -5.31
N LEU A 63 14.05 -0.56 -4.86
CA LEU A 63 14.37 0.34 -3.75
C LEU A 63 14.11 1.81 -4.12
N SER A 64 14.47 2.25 -5.32
CA SER A 64 14.22 3.63 -5.76
C SER A 64 12.73 3.95 -5.84
N MET A 65 11.95 3.05 -6.44
CA MET A 65 10.49 3.22 -6.47
C MET A 65 9.88 3.15 -5.08
N SER A 66 10.30 2.17 -4.27
CA SER A 66 9.80 2.02 -2.91
C SER A 66 10.09 3.26 -2.08
N ALA A 67 11.28 3.85 -2.20
CA ALA A 67 11.62 5.08 -1.51
C ALA A 67 10.68 6.23 -1.92
N ALA A 68 10.43 6.43 -3.22
CA ALA A 68 9.52 7.47 -3.69
C ALA A 68 8.07 7.27 -3.19
N ASP A 69 7.56 6.05 -3.29
CA ASP A 69 6.22 5.67 -2.82
C ASP A 69 6.08 5.88 -1.30
N GLN A 70 7.09 5.51 -0.52
CA GLN A 70 7.05 5.66 0.93
C GLN A 70 7.24 7.10 1.41
N ILE A 71 8.04 7.91 0.71
CA ILE A 71 8.13 9.35 1.00
C ILE A 71 6.76 10.02 0.77
N LEU A 72 6.13 9.74 -0.38
CA LEU A 72 4.80 10.29 -0.68
C LEU A 72 3.76 9.82 0.34
N THR A 73 3.78 8.55 0.69
CA THR A 73 2.89 7.95 1.69
C THR A 73 3.09 8.56 3.07
N LEU A 74 4.34 8.78 3.49
CA LEU A 74 4.65 9.43 4.76
C LEU A 74 4.16 10.88 4.76
N CYS A 75 4.39 11.64 3.70
CA CYS A 75 3.85 13.00 3.55
C CYS A 75 2.32 13.01 3.68
N LEU A 76 1.64 12.07 3.03
CA LEU A 76 0.19 11.94 3.08
C LEU A 76 -0.31 11.56 4.48
N PHE A 77 0.32 10.58 5.13
CA PHE A 77 0.00 10.18 6.50
C PHE A 77 0.14 11.37 7.47
N LEU A 78 1.26 12.09 7.40
CA LEU A 78 1.51 13.26 8.23
C LEU A 78 0.51 14.40 7.97
N ALA A 79 0.11 14.60 6.71
CA ALA A 79 -0.95 15.55 6.37
C ALA A 79 -2.29 15.12 6.98
N LEU A 80 -2.69 13.85 6.85
CA LEU A 80 -3.94 13.33 7.39
C LEU A 80 -3.99 13.37 8.92
N LEU A 81 -2.87 13.18 9.62
CA LEU A 81 -2.79 13.37 11.07
C LEU A 81 -3.13 14.81 11.51
N ARG A 82 -3.04 15.79 10.61
CA ARG A 82 -3.41 17.19 10.88
C ARG A 82 -4.84 17.53 10.45
N SER A 83 -5.56 16.58 9.86
CA SER A 83 -6.93 16.79 9.41
C SER A 83 -7.90 16.81 10.60
N PRO A 84 -8.98 17.63 10.56
CA PRO A 84 -9.97 17.61 11.62
C PRO A 84 -10.69 16.26 11.73
N PHE A 85 -10.84 15.55 10.61
CA PHE A 85 -11.46 14.22 10.55
C PHE A 85 -10.82 13.19 11.49
N PHE A 86 -9.49 13.19 11.63
CA PHE A 86 -8.76 12.27 12.51
C PHE A 86 -8.33 12.90 13.85
N SER A 87 -8.80 14.11 14.18
CA SER A 87 -8.29 14.88 15.31
C SER A 87 -8.59 14.29 16.69
N HIS A 88 -9.59 13.41 16.77
CA HIS A 88 -10.02 12.76 18.00
C HIS A 88 -9.47 11.34 18.18
N ASP A 89 -8.79 10.79 17.17
CA ASP A 89 -8.29 9.43 17.21
C ASP A 89 -6.92 9.35 17.90
N ALA A 90 -6.69 8.25 18.62
CA ALA A 90 -5.40 7.99 19.22
C ALA A 90 -4.36 7.65 18.13
N LEU A 91 -3.21 8.32 18.14
CA LEU A 91 -2.12 8.07 17.20
C LEU A 91 -1.73 6.58 17.05
N PRO A 92 -1.61 5.78 18.13
CA PRO A 92 -1.28 4.36 17.99
C PRO A 92 -2.31 3.56 17.18
N GLN A 93 -3.59 3.96 17.22
CA GLN A 93 -4.66 3.29 16.46
C GLN A 93 -4.56 3.62 14.97
N LEU A 94 -4.40 4.90 14.63
CA LEU A 94 -4.18 5.34 13.24
C LEU A 94 -2.90 4.75 12.65
N LEU A 95 -1.82 4.74 13.42
CA LEU A 95 -0.54 4.16 13.01
C LEU A 95 -0.67 2.65 12.77
N ALA A 96 -1.42 1.94 13.60
CA ALA A 96 -1.65 0.51 13.41
C ALA A 96 -2.43 0.20 12.14
N GLY A 97 -3.48 0.98 11.83
CA GLY A 97 -4.23 0.86 10.57
C GLY A 97 -3.37 1.16 9.35
N ALA A 98 -2.61 2.26 9.38
CA ALA A 98 -1.67 2.61 8.33
C ALA A 98 -0.61 1.52 8.14
N ALA A 99 0.05 1.07 9.22
CA ALA A 99 1.06 0.02 9.17
C ALA A 99 0.49 -1.31 8.64
N GLY A 100 -0.71 -1.71 9.07
CA GLY A 100 -1.38 -2.89 8.57
C GLY A 100 -1.64 -2.83 7.07
N SER A 101 -2.07 -1.66 6.57
CA SER A 101 -2.39 -1.44 5.16
C SER A 101 -1.19 -1.45 4.21
N VAL A 102 0.04 -1.39 4.71
CA VAL A 102 1.27 -1.51 3.88
C VAL A 102 2.06 -2.78 4.20
N PHE A 103 1.66 -3.51 5.24
CA PHE A 103 2.39 -4.66 5.75
C PHE A 103 2.60 -5.77 4.69
N PRO A 104 1.60 -6.18 3.87
CA PRO A 104 1.80 -7.24 2.89
C PRO A 104 2.85 -6.89 1.83
N ASP A 105 2.89 -5.64 1.40
CA ASP A 105 3.93 -5.08 0.52
C ASP A 105 5.32 -5.16 1.17
N TYR A 106 5.46 -4.79 2.45
CA TYR A 106 6.74 -4.91 3.17
C TYR A 106 7.21 -6.36 3.32
N ILE A 107 6.29 -7.29 3.61
CA ILE A 107 6.61 -8.72 3.68
C ILE A 107 7.13 -9.22 2.31
N SER A 108 6.48 -8.81 1.22
CA SER A 108 6.91 -9.13 -0.14
C SER A 108 8.25 -8.46 -0.50
N GLY A 109 8.48 -7.22 -0.06
CA GLY A 109 9.74 -6.51 -0.24
C GLY A 109 10.91 -7.19 0.50
N ILE A 110 10.72 -7.57 1.76
CA ILE A 110 11.73 -8.32 2.55
C ILE A 110 12.08 -9.62 1.83
N ARG A 111 11.09 -10.33 1.29
CA ARG A 111 11.31 -11.54 0.49
C ARG A 111 12.25 -11.28 -0.67
N ASP A 112 12.04 -10.20 -1.42
CA ASP A 112 12.84 -9.85 -2.60
C ASP A 112 14.28 -9.43 -2.24
N LEU A 113 14.50 -8.88 -1.04
CA LEU A 113 15.84 -8.56 -0.50
C LEU A 113 16.65 -9.81 -0.15
N LEU A 114 16.00 -10.94 0.12
CA LEU A 114 16.67 -12.18 0.49
C LEU A 114 17.09 -12.97 -0.77
N PRO A 115 18.35 -13.43 -0.89
CA PRO A 115 18.76 -14.31 -1.98
C PRO A 115 18.07 -15.68 -1.95
N ARG A 116 17.73 -16.13 -0.73
CA ARG A 116 17.08 -17.42 -0.45
C ARG A 116 16.02 -17.20 0.64
N PRO A 117 14.84 -16.67 0.28
CA PRO A 117 13.78 -16.46 1.25
C PRO A 117 13.26 -17.78 1.82
N PRO A 118 12.86 -17.82 3.11
CA PRO A 118 12.32 -19.02 3.72
C PRO A 118 10.93 -19.37 3.14
N SER A 119 10.55 -20.64 3.22
CA SER A 119 9.34 -21.16 2.57
C SER A 119 8.03 -20.53 3.07
N TRP A 120 7.96 -20.11 4.33
CA TRP A 120 6.80 -19.42 4.88
C TRP A 120 6.62 -18.03 4.25
N LEU A 121 7.72 -17.33 3.98
CA LEU A 121 7.72 -16.00 3.39
C LEU A 121 7.28 -16.07 1.92
N GLU A 122 7.74 -17.11 1.21
CA GLU A 122 7.24 -17.45 -0.13
C GLU A 122 5.75 -17.79 -0.16
N LYS A 123 5.23 -18.47 0.88
CA LYS A 123 3.79 -18.75 0.98
C LYS A 123 2.98 -17.46 1.16
N LEU A 124 3.45 -16.54 2.01
CA LEU A 124 2.79 -15.25 2.21
C LEU A 124 2.81 -14.41 0.93
N HIS A 125 3.94 -14.35 0.24
CA HIS A 125 4.04 -13.67 -1.05
C HIS A 125 3.06 -14.26 -2.08
N ARG A 126 2.97 -15.58 -2.20
CA ARG A 126 1.99 -16.22 -3.10
C ARG A 126 0.54 -15.92 -2.73
N LEU A 127 0.22 -15.80 -1.45
CA LEU A 127 -1.11 -15.39 -1.00
C LEU A 127 -1.42 -13.96 -1.43
N HIS A 128 -0.48 -13.05 -1.19
CA HIS A 128 -0.57 -11.64 -1.61
C HIS A 128 -0.80 -11.52 -3.14
N GLU A 129 0.03 -12.19 -3.94
CA GLU A 129 -0.10 -12.25 -5.41
C GLU A 129 -1.37 -12.94 -5.91
N HIS A 130 -2.03 -13.74 -5.07
CA HIS A 130 -3.33 -14.34 -5.40
C HIS A 130 -4.48 -13.35 -5.27
N CYS A 131 -4.34 -12.38 -4.36
CA CYS A 131 -5.31 -11.31 -4.17
C CYS A 131 -5.15 -10.19 -5.22
N HIS A 132 -3.96 -10.03 -5.79
CA HIS A 132 -3.73 -9.05 -6.86
C HIS A 132 -4.63 -9.28 -8.08
N PHE A 133 -5.11 -8.18 -8.66
CA PHE A 133 -5.90 -8.17 -9.88
C PHE A 133 -5.16 -8.83 -11.06
N ARG A 134 -5.84 -9.73 -11.79
CA ARG A 134 -5.29 -10.51 -12.93
C ARG A 134 -6.05 -10.28 -14.24
N GLY A 135 -6.52 -9.05 -14.48
CA GLY A 135 -7.26 -8.71 -15.69
C GLY A 135 -6.45 -8.86 -16.98
N ARG A 136 -7.15 -9.15 -18.08
CA ARG A 136 -6.55 -9.38 -19.41
C ARG A 136 -6.29 -8.09 -20.20
N GLU A 137 -7.02 -7.03 -19.90
CA GLU A 137 -6.84 -5.74 -20.56
C GLU A 137 -5.86 -4.85 -19.78
N PRO A 138 -4.91 -4.18 -20.45
CA PRO A 138 -3.89 -3.40 -19.78
C PRO A 138 -4.52 -2.14 -19.18
N PHE A 139 -4.85 -2.19 -17.89
CA PHE A 139 -5.03 -0.98 -17.11
C PHE A 139 -3.67 -0.28 -17.05
N THR A 140 -3.51 0.76 -17.88
CA THR A 140 -2.20 1.36 -18.13
C THR A 140 -1.64 2.03 -16.87
N ILE A 141 -0.32 2.21 -16.80
CA ILE A 141 0.32 2.96 -15.70
C ILE A 141 -0.30 4.36 -15.56
N VAL A 142 -0.56 5.04 -16.68
CA VAL A 142 -1.15 6.38 -16.67
C VAL A 142 -2.57 6.36 -16.11
N THR A 143 -3.40 5.42 -16.55
CA THR A 143 -4.77 5.27 -16.04
C THR A 143 -4.76 4.94 -14.55
N GLY A 144 -3.84 4.07 -14.11
CA GLY A 144 -3.64 3.74 -12.69
C GLY A 144 -3.24 4.94 -11.85
N LEU A 145 -2.26 5.72 -12.31
CA LEU A 145 -1.85 6.94 -11.62
C LEU A 145 -2.99 7.95 -11.51
N ILE A 146 -3.76 8.18 -12.59
CA ILE A 146 -4.91 9.09 -12.57
C ILE A 146 -5.96 8.60 -11.58
N PHE A 147 -6.30 7.31 -11.63
CA PHE A 147 -7.30 6.71 -10.76
C PHE A 147 -6.91 6.85 -9.28
N GLN A 148 -5.68 6.47 -8.94
CA GLN A 148 -5.18 6.56 -7.57
C GLN A 148 -5.02 7.99 -7.07
N ALA A 149 -4.49 8.89 -7.91
CA ALA A 149 -4.40 10.31 -7.56
C ALA A 149 -5.80 10.88 -7.27
N SER A 150 -6.80 10.50 -8.07
CA SER A 150 -8.20 10.90 -7.85
C SER A 150 -8.73 10.39 -6.50
N LEU A 151 -8.42 9.14 -6.14
CA LEU A 151 -8.80 8.58 -4.83
C LEU A 151 -8.12 9.31 -3.66
N VAL A 152 -6.80 9.58 -3.76
CA VAL A 152 -6.06 10.32 -2.74
C VAL A 152 -6.61 11.74 -2.59
N LEU A 153 -6.88 12.44 -3.70
CA LEU A 153 -7.43 13.79 -3.68
C LEU A 153 -8.85 13.82 -3.11
N ALA A 154 -9.70 12.85 -3.47
CA ALA A 154 -11.03 12.72 -2.91
C ALA A 154 -10.97 12.48 -1.39
N PHE A 155 -10.06 11.62 -0.94
CA PHE A 155 -9.87 11.35 0.47
C PHE A 155 -9.36 12.58 1.24
N LEU A 156 -8.36 13.28 0.71
CA LEU A 156 -7.86 14.53 1.28
C LEU A 156 -8.96 15.59 1.37
N PHE A 157 -9.78 15.72 0.32
CA PHE A 157 -10.91 16.63 0.32
C PHE A 157 -11.88 16.30 1.47
N ILE A 158 -12.26 15.02 1.63
CA ILE A 158 -13.13 14.59 2.73
C ILE A 158 -12.48 14.89 4.08
N ALA A 159 -11.23 14.49 4.28
CA ALA A 159 -10.54 14.60 5.55
C ALA A 159 -10.40 16.05 6.06
N PHE A 160 -10.30 17.04 5.17
CA PHE A 160 -10.10 18.45 5.51
C PHE A 160 -11.36 19.34 5.36
N ARG A 161 -12.45 18.80 4.81
CA ARG A 161 -13.73 19.53 4.66
C ARG A 161 -14.56 19.48 5.93
N PHE A 162 -14.45 18.38 6.66
CA PHE A 162 -15.04 18.15 7.99
C PHE A 162 -14.00 18.43 9.07
#